data_AF-A0A379FE83-F1
#
_entry.id   AF-A0A379FE83-F1
#
_cell.length_a   1.000
_cell.length_b   1.000
_cell.length_c   1.000
_cell.angle_alpha   90.00
_cell.angle_beta   90.00
_cell.angle_gamma   90.00
#
_symmetry.space_group_name_H-M   'P 1'
#
loop_
_entity.id
_entity.type
_entity.pdbx_description
1 polymer ?
#
loop_
_entity_poly.entity_id
_entity_poly.type
_entity_poly.pdbx_seq_one_letter_code
_entity_poly.pdbx_strand_id
1 'polypeptide(L)'
;MIFEISRTILHYSLHFLAPILLGYFFWRKDWKIASLLMIGTMAIDIDHLLATPIFDPNRCSVGFHPLHTGWAALVYLGIWFLPSWKLKAIAVGCLFHLFTDSVDCYLGGLKPNLTITMSCDKNYFISNFSNNFISQK
;
A
#
# COMPACT_ATOMS: atom_id res chain seq x y z
N MET A 1 -16.00 3.39 -12.52
CA MET A 1 -16.18 4.78 -12.04
C MET A 1 -16.45 4.82 -10.54
N ILE A 2 -17.55 4.23 -10.05
CA ILE A 2 -17.88 4.20 -8.60
C ILE A 2 -16.78 3.52 -7.76
N PHE A 3 -16.28 2.37 -8.23
CA PHE A 3 -15.21 1.63 -7.54
C PHE A 3 -13.92 2.48 -7.40
N GLU A 4 -13.44 3.10 -8.48
CA GLU A 4 -12.25 3.97 -8.45
C GLU A 4 -12.44 5.15 -7.47
N ILE A 5 -13.60 5.81 -7.50
CA ILE A 5 -13.91 6.89 -6.56
C ILE A 5 -13.88 6.38 -5.11
N SER A 6 -14.46 5.20 -4.85
CA SER A 6 -14.45 4.61 -3.51
C SER A 6 -13.03 4.24 -3.04
N ARG A 7 -12.18 3.74 -3.94
CA ARG A 7 -10.78 3.42 -3.66
C ARG A 7 -10.01 4.68 -3.29
N THR A 8 -10.13 5.75 -4.09
CA THR A 8 -9.47 7.03 -3.83
C THR A 8 -9.95 7.66 -2.51
N ILE A 9 -11.25 7.64 -2.24
CA ILE A 9 -11.81 8.13 -0.96
C ILE A 9 -11.23 7.33 0.20
N LEU A 10 -11.19 6.01 0.10
CA LEU A 10 -10.65 5.15 1.14
C LEU A 10 -9.16 5.42 1.38
N HIS A 11 -8.37 5.47 0.32
CA HIS A 11 -6.93 5.72 0.38
C HIS A 11 -6.61 7.04 1.10
N TYR A 12 -7.21 8.16 0.67
CA TYR A 12 -6.98 9.45 1.33
C TYR A 12 -7.58 9.52 2.74
N SER A 13 -8.72 8.85 2.98
CA SER A 13 -9.28 8.78 4.33
C SER A 13 -8.36 8.02 5.29
N LEU A 14 -7.73 6.94 4.82
CA LEU A 14 -6.76 6.22 5.62
C LEU A 14 -5.50 7.07 5.84
N HIS A 15 -4.95 7.74 4.83
CA HIS A 15 -3.76 8.58 5.02
C HIS A 15 -3.96 9.79 5.94
N PHE A 16 -5.16 10.39 5.98
CA PHE A 16 -5.38 11.64 6.74
C PHE A 16 -6.28 11.50 7.96
N LEU A 17 -7.38 10.75 7.88
CA LEU A 17 -8.35 10.62 8.97
C LEU A 17 -7.95 9.53 9.97
N ALA A 18 -7.44 8.39 9.50
CA ALA A 18 -7.09 7.30 10.40
C ALA A 18 -5.92 7.64 11.35
N PRO A 19 -4.85 8.37 10.95
CA PRO A 19 -3.84 8.89 11.89
C PRO A 19 -4.40 9.74 13.03
N ILE A 20 -5.51 10.46 12.79
CA ILE A 20 -6.18 11.22 13.84
C ILE A 20 -6.77 10.26 14.87
N LEU A 21 -7.47 9.24 14.41
CA LEU A 21 -8.05 8.19 15.27
C LEU A 21 -6.96 7.41 16.03
N LEU A 22 -5.89 7.00 15.33
CA LEU A 22 -4.76 6.31 15.95
C LEU A 22 -4.11 7.18 17.04
N GLY A 23 -3.91 8.46 16.77
CA GLY A 23 -3.32 9.39 17.75
C GLY A 23 -4.20 9.52 18.98
N TYR A 24 -5.51 9.61 18.78
CA TYR A 24 -6.50 9.65 19.86
C TYR A 24 -6.47 8.38 20.73
N PHE A 25 -6.48 7.19 20.12
CA PHE A 25 -6.52 5.93 20.86
C PHE A 25 -5.22 5.60 21.60
N PHE A 26 -4.06 5.84 20.97
CA PHE A 26 -2.76 5.39 21.49
C PHE A 26 -2.01 6.47 22.31
N TRP A 27 -2.18 7.76 22.01
CA TRP A 27 -1.44 8.85 22.68
C TRP A 27 -2.29 9.75 23.56
N ARG A 28 -3.62 9.55 23.63
CA ARG A 28 -4.58 10.18 24.55
C ARG A 28 -4.31 11.64 24.91
N LYS A 29 -3.42 11.93 25.87
CA LYS A 29 -3.06 13.31 26.27
C LYS A 29 -2.37 14.09 25.15
N ASP A 30 -1.48 13.43 24.42
CA ASP A 30 -0.66 14.02 23.34
C ASP A 30 -1.21 13.70 21.95
N TRP A 31 -2.48 13.30 21.86
CA TRP A 31 -3.08 12.78 20.63
C TRP A 31 -2.91 13.71 19.43
N LYS A 32 -3.07 15.03 19.63
CA LYS A 32 -2.93 16.03 18.56
C LYS A 32 -1.54 16.02 17.96
N ILE A 33 -0.52 15.94 18.81
CA ILE A 33 0.88 15.92 18.38
C ILE A 33 1.18 14.58 17.69
N ALA A 34 0.72 13.46 18.26
CA ALA A 34 0.91 12.15 17.64
C ALA A 34 0.24 12.07 16.25
N SER A 35 -0.97 12.61 16.11
CA SER A 35 -1.68 12.69 14.84
C SER A 35 -0.97 13.58 13.83
N LEU A 36 -0.45 14.75 14.24
CA LEU A 36 0.36 15.60 13.36
C LEU A 36 1.67 14.91 12.93
N LEU A 37 2.32 14.18 13.84
CA LEU A 37 3.52 13.41 13.50
C LEU A 37 3.22 12.31 12.48
N MET A 38 2.12 11.57 12.66
CA MET A 38 1.70 10.52 11.72
C MET A 38 1.23 11.07 10.38
N ILE A 39 0.50 12.18 10.34
CA ILE A 39 0.18 12.86 9.07
C ILE A 39 1.46 13.39 8.43
N GLY A 40 2.43 13.85 9.22
CA GLY A 40 3.74 14.26 8.73
C GLY A 40 4.51 13.15 8.01
N THR A 41 4.22 11.87 8.28
CA THR A 41 4.89 10.76 7.58
C THR A 41 4.46 10.58 6.13
N MET A 42 3.45 11.32 5.64
CA MET A 42 3.20 11.45 4.20
C MET A 42 4.45 11.96 3.45
N ALA A 43 5.41 12.57 4.15
CA ALA A 43 6.71 12.92 3.59
C ALA A 43 7.47 11.74 2.95
N ILE A 44 7.16 10.48 3.28
CA ILE A 44 7.81 9.33 2.62
C ILE A 44 7.43 9.23 1.13
N ASP A 45 6.26 9.75 0.72
CA ASP A 45 5.84 9.82 -0.68
C ASP A 45 6.74 10.69 -1.56
N ILE A 46 7.63 11.49 -0.96
CA ILE A 46 8.60 12.28 -1.73
C ILE A 46 9.47 11.37 -2.60
N ASP A 47 9.65 10.10 -2.24
CA ASP A 47 10.35 9.13 -3.08
C ASP A 47 9.65 8.83 -4.42
N HIS A 48 8.35 9.15 -4.56
CA HIS A 48 7.64 9.06 -5.84
C HIS A 48 8.24 9.95 -6.93
N LEU A 49 8.95 11.02 -6.55
CA LEU A 49 9.64 11.89 -7.49
C LEU A 49 10.78 11.15 -8.23
N LEU A 50 11.21 9.98 -7.74
CA LEU A 50 12.21 9.14 -8.39
C LEU A 50 11.62 8.26 -9.51
N ALA A 51 10.29 8.19 -9.62
CA ALA A 51 9.60 7.35 -10.60
C ALA A 51 9.39 8.02 -11.95
N THR A 52 9.37 7.22 -13.02
CA THR A 52 8.91 7.63 -14.35
C THR A 52 7.81 6.68 -14.83
N PRO A 53 6.57 7.15 -15.07
CA PRO A 53 6.06 8.50 -14.77
C PRO A 53 5.95 8.76 -13.26
N ILE A 54 6.06 10.03 -12.85
CA ILE A 54 5.99 10.46 -11.44
C ILE A 54 4.65 10.00 -10.83
N PHE A 55 3.55 10.31 -11.50
CA PHE A 55 2.20 9.92 -11.08
C PHE A 55 1.63 8.86 -12.03
N ASP A 56 1.26 7.70 -11.48
CA ASP A 56 0.51 6.66 -12.17
C ASP A 56 -0.55 6.08 -11.22
N PRO A 57 -1.85 6.30 -11.47
CA PRO A 57 -2.93 5.83 -10.61
C PRO A 57 -3.14 4.30 -10.66
N ASN A 58 -2.45 3.58 -11.56
CA ASN A 58 -2.53 2.13 -11.67
C ASN A 58 -1.30 1.41 -11.10
N ARG A 59 -0.29 2.14 -10.62
CA ARG A 59 0.94 1.57 -10.09
C ARG A 59 0.78 1.25 -8.61
N CYS A 60 1.22 0.06 -8.22
CA CYS A 60 1.41 -0.24 -6.81
C CYS A 60 2.68 0.45 -6.29
N SER A 61 2.55 1.33 -5.30
CA SER A 61 3.69 2.03 -4.67
C SER A 61 4.59 1.07 -3.89
N VAL A 62 3.99 0.06 -3.24
CA VAL A 62 4.70 -0.89 -2.37
C VAL A 62 5.62 -1.80 -3.18
N GLY A 63 6.91 -1.80 -2.84
CA GLY A 63 7.96 -2.52 -3.52
C GLY A 63 8.49 -1.82 -4.77
N PHE A 64 7.85 -0.73 -5.22
CA PHE A 64 8.30 0.05 -6.36
C PHE A 64 9.24 1.19 -5.94
N HIS A 65 8.88 1.94 -4.89
CA HIS A 65 9.70 3.06 -4.41
C HIS A 65 10.59 2.68 -3.22
N PRO A 66 11.76 3.32 -3.06
CA PRO A 66 12.73 2.94 -2.03
C PRO A 66 12.18 2.93 -0.59
N LEU A 67 11.38 3.94 -0.21
CA LEU A 67 10.78 4.07 1.13
C LEU A 67 9.51 3.23 1.28
N HIS A 68 9.01 2.68 0.18
CA HIS A 68 7.83 1.82 0.13
C HIS A 68 8.17 0.33 0.06
N THR A 69 9.35 -0.07 0.53
CA THR A 69 9.83 -1.45 0.48
C THR A 69 9.61 -2.21 1.79
N GLY A 70 9.64 -3.54 1.72
CA GLY A 70 9.68 -4.38 2.94
C GLY A 70 10.90 -4.07 3.83
N TRP A 71 12.02 -3.66 3.24
CA TRP A 71 13.20 -3.19 3.98
C TRP A 71 12.92 -1.88 4.74
N ALA A 72 12.25 -0.92 4.11
CA ALA A 72 11.82 0.31 4.79
C ALA A 72 10.86 0.00 5.95
N ALA A 73 9.92 -0.95 5.76
CA ALA A 73 9.03 -1.40 6.83
C ALA A 73 9.78 -1.95 8.05
N LEU A 74 10.84 -2.75 7.83
CA LEU A 74 11.69 -3.25 8.92
C LEU A 74 12.42 -2.12 9.65
N VAL A 75 12.90 -1.10 8.93
CA VAL A 75 13.51 0.10 9.53
C VAL A 75 12.51 0.84 10.40
N TYR A 76 11.29 1.08 9.91
CA TYR A 76 10.24 1.75 10.68
C TYR A 76 9.84 0.95 11.91
N LEU A 77 9.77 -0.38 11.79
CA LEU A 77 9.56 -1.27 12.93
C LEU A 77 10.71 -1.18 13.95
N GLY A 78 11.96 -1.05 13.48
CA GLY A 78 13.11 -0.78 14.34
C GLY A 78 12.98 0.54 15.12
N ILE A 79 12.54 1.62 14.46
CA ILE A 79 12.29 2.93 15.09
C ILE A 79 11.22 2.81 16.19
N TRP A 80 10.22 1.94 16.01
CA TRP A 80 9.16 1.72 16.99
C TRP A 80 9.67 1.15 18.34
N PHE A 81 10.78 0.42 18.35
CA PHE A 81 11.37 -0.10 19.60
C PHE A 81 12.12 0.97 20.42
N LEU A 82 12.35 2.16 19.86
CA LEU A 82 13.02 3.24 20.57
C LEU A 82 12.15 3.78 21.71
N PRO A 83 12.74 4.27 22.83
CA PRO A 83 11.99 4.66 24.02
C PRO A 83 11.18 5.95 23.84
N SER A 84 11.46 6.75 22.83
CA SER A 84 10.76 8.03 22.58
C SER A 84 9.36 7.80 22.03
N TRP A 85 8.34 8.27 22.74
CA TRP A 85 6.94 8.17 22.30
C TRP A 85 6.69 8.89 20.95
N LYS A 86 7.44 9.95 20.65
CA LYS A 86 7.35 10.68 19.38
C LYS A 86 7.87 9.83 18.22
N LEU A 87 8.99 9.14 18.42
CA LEU A 87 9.54 8.22 17.43
C LEU A 87 8.61 7.03 17.20
N LYS A 88 7.94 6.54 18.26
CA LYS A 88 6.89 5.53 18.12
C LYS A 88 5.72 6.02 17.28
N ALA A 89 5.28 7.27 17.47
CA ALA A 89 4.22 7.85 16.65
C ALA A 89 4.66 7.96 15.17
N ILE A 90 5.88 8.40 14.90
CA ILE A 90 6.45 8.44 13.54
C ILE A 90 6.51 7.03 12.94
N ALA A 91 7.02 6.05 13.68
CA ALA A 91 7.09 4.67 13.22
C ALA A 91 5.71 4.08 12.89
N VAL A 92 4.72 4.31 13.75
CA VAL A 92 3.34 3.91 13.48
C VAL A 92 2.79 4.63 12.25
N GLY A 93 3.09 5.92 12.07
CA GLY A 93 2.72 6.68 10.88
C GLY A 93 3.28 6.07 9.59
N CYS A 94 4.59 5.82 9.54
CA CYS A 94 5.23 5.23 8.37
C CYS A 94 4.71 3.80 8.08
N LEU A 95 4.54 2.97 9.12
CA LEU A 95 3.99 1.62 8.95
C LEU A 95 2.53 1.64 8.50
N PHE A 96 1.72 2.56 9.03
CA PHE A 96 0.33 2.71 8.64
C PHE A 96 0.18 3.30 7.23
N HIS A 97 1.11 4.16 6.82
CA HIS A 97 1.23 4.65 5.45
C HIS A 97 1.48 3.48 4.49
N LEU A 98 2.51 2.66 4.74
CA LEU A 98 2.78 1.44 3.96
C LEU A 98 1.58 0.49 3.90
N PHE A 99 0.87 0.34 5.03
CA PHE A 99 -0.36 -0.45 5.09
C PHE A 99 -1.43 0.13 4.17
N THR A 100 -1.67 1.44 4.23
CA THR A 100 -2.66 2.14 3.39
C THR A 100 -2.35 1.98 1.90
N ASP A 101 -1.08 2.10 1.53
CA ASP A 101 -0.61 1.87 0.16
C ASP A 101 -0.77 0.41 -0.27
N SER A 102 -0.54 -0.54 0.64
CA SER A 102 -0.78 -1.96 0.38
C SER A 102 -2.27 -2.24 0.13
N VAL A 103 -3.17 -1.57 0.87
CA VAL A 103 -4.61 -1.65 0.65
C VAL A 103 -4.97 -1.08 -0.73
N ASP A 104 -4.41 0.06 -1.12
CA ASP A 104 -4.63 0.62 -2.46
C ASP A 104 -4.09 -0.29 -3.57
N CYS A 105 -2.90 -0.88 -3.40
CA CYS A 105 -2.36 -1.88 -4.33
C CYS A 105 -3.30 -3.09 -4.49
N TYR A 106 -3.83 -3.60 -3.38
CA TYR A 106 -4.75 -4.73 -3.41
C TYR A 106 -6.06 -4.37 -4.13
N LEU A 107 -6.64 -3.21 -3.81
CA LEU A 107 -7.87 -2.74 -4.45
C LEU A 107 -7.67 -2.30 -5.91
N GLY A 108 -6.51 -1.77 -6.27
CA GLY A 108 -6.15 -1.39 -7.63
C GLY A 108 -5.82 -2.59 -8.52
N GLY A 109 -5.23 -3.64 -7.95
CA GLY A 109 -5.05 -4.94 -8.60
C GLY A 109 -6.39 -5.65 -8.87
N LEU A 110 -7.41 -5.40 -8.05
CA LEU A 110 -8.79 -5.80 -8.28
C LEU A 110 -9.45 -4.87 -9.31
N LYS A 111 -9.04 -4.91 -10.59
CA LYS A 111 -9.76 -4.21 -11.65
C LYS A 111 -11.16 -4.83 -11.81
N PRO A 112 -12.26 -4.11 -11.56
CA PRO A 112 -13.63 -4.64 -11.68
C PRO A 112 -14.07 -4.92 -13.13
N ASN A 113 -13.21 -4.60 -14.12
CA ASN A 113 -13.40 -4.91 -15.53
C ASN A 113 -12.34 -5.87 -16.09
N LEU A 114 -11.52 -6.51 -15.24
CA LEU A 114 -11.11 -7.86 -15.59
C LEU A 114 -12.30 -8.72 -15.19
N THR A 115 -13.14 -9.04 -16.19
CA THR A 115 -14.12 -10.11 -16.04
C THR A 115 -13.43 -11.21 -15.25
N ILE A 116 -14.01 -11.58 -14.11
CA ILE A 116 -13.70 -12.82 -13.44
C ILE A 116 -14.14 -13.91 -14.42
N THR A 117 -13.35 -14.13 -15.46
CA THR A 117 -13.00 -15.46 -15.87
C THR A 117 -11.93 -15.91 -14.88
N MET A 118 -12.38 -16.20 -13.67
CA MET A 118 -12.04 -17.51 -13.08
C MET A 118 -12.74 -18.61 -13.91
N SER A 119 -12.60 -18.54 -15.24
CA SER A 119 -12.66 -19.71 -16.06
C SER A 119 -11.31 -20.35 -15.80
N CYS A 120 -11.30 -21.36 -14.93
CA CYS A 120 -10.46 -22.51 -15.20
C CYS A 120 -10.89 -23.01 -16.59
N ASP A 121 -10.42 -22.36 -17.64
CA ASP A 121 -10.67 -22.80 -18.99
C ASP A 121 -9.81 -24.03 -19.16
N LYS A 122 -10.43 -25.19 -18.92
CA LYS A 122 -9.83 -26.50 -19.13
C LYS A 122 -9.18 -26.59 -20.52
N ASN A 123 -9.65 -25.79 -21.48
CA ASN A 123 -9.12 -25.74 -22.83
C ASN A 123 -7.78 -24.99 -22.96
N TYR A 124 -7.46 -24.03 -22.09
CA TYR A 124 -6.12 -23.40 -22.08
C TYR A 124 -5.04 -24.34 -21.52
N PHE A 125 -5.42 -25.17 -20.54
CA PHE A 125 -4.51 -26.21 -20.01
C PHE A 125 -4.32 -27.35 -21.02
N ILE A 126 -5.39 -27.79 -21.72
CA ILE A 126 -5.31 -28.84 -22.74
C ILE A 126 -4.55 -28.36 -24.00
N SER A 127 -4.72 -27.09 -24.43
CA SER A 127 -4.00 -26.57 -25.59
C SER A 127 -2.49 -26.44 -25.33
N ASN A 128 -2.09 -26.01 -24.13
CA ASN A 128 -0.67 -25.98 -23.74
C ASN A 128 -0.09 -27.38 -23.49
N PHE A 129 -0.89 -28.36 -23.04
CA PHE A 129 -0.43 -29.75 -22.91
C PHE A 129 -0.25 -30.42 -24.28
N SER A 130 -1.16 -30.19 -25.23
CA SER A 130 -1.06 -30.73 -26.59
C SER A 130 0.10 -30.11 -27.37
N ASN A 131 0.33 -28.80 -27.26
CA ASN A 131 1.42 -28.14 -27.96
C ASN A 131 2.81 -28.55 -27.44
N ASN A 132 2.93 -28.84 -26.14
CA ASN A 132 4.18 -29.34 -25.58
C ASN A 132 4.45 -30.83 -25.89
N PHE A 133 3.41 -31.63 -26.18
CA PHE A 133 3.58 -33.02 -26.63
C PHE A 133 3.91 -33.14 -28.12
N ILE A 134 3.57 -32.14 -28.96
CA ILE A 134 3.88 -32.15 -30.39
C ILE A 134 5.29 -31.58 -30.67
N SER A 135 5.82 -30.72 -29.79
CA SER A 135 7.16 -30.12 -29.94
C SER A 135 8.33 -30.98 -29.42
N GLN A 136 8.06 -32.21 -28.97
CA GLN A 136 9.05 -33.15 -28.43
C GLN A 136 9.19 -34.43 -29.27
N LYS A 137 8.82 -34.39 -30.56
CA LYS A 137 9.07 -35.48 -31.51
C LYS A 137 9.94 -35.01 -32.68
#